data_AF-A0A348YBV5-F1
#
_entry.id   AF-A0A348YBV5-F1
#
_cell.length_a   1.000
_cell.length_b   1.000
_cell.length_c   1.000
_cell.angle_alpha   90.00
_cell.angle_beta   90.00
_cell.angle_gamma   90.00
#
_symmetry.space_group_name_H-M   'P 1'
#
loop_
_entity.id
_entity.type
_entity.pdbx_description
1 polymer ?
#
loop_
_entity_poly.entity_id
_entity_poly.type
_entity_poly.pdbx_seq_one_letter_code
_entity_poly.pdbx_strand_id
1 'polypeptide(L)'
;MSLDELISACGQERQWVVELIEENIIEYDVPEREQFTGYQLTTVRRASRLSRDFEASVPAIGLILELLDEIEQLRQLKRQLDMQAPVIEVTIEHLK
;
A
#
# COMPACT_ATOMS: atom_id res chain seq x y z
N MET A 1 5.00 -6.47 -17.92
CA MET A 1 6.36 -6.96 -17.65
C MET A 1 6.28 -8.41 -17.20
N SER A 2 7.22 -9.27 -17.59
CA SER A 2 7.30 -10.66 -17.11
C SER A 2 7.86 -10.75 -15.68
N LEU A 3 7.82 -11.93 -15.07
CA LEU A 3 8.44 -12.18 -13.77
C LEU A 3 9.95 -11.88 -13.76
N ASP A 4 10.68 -12.30 -14.82
CA ASP A 4 12.12 -12.06 -14.90
C ASP A 4 12.44 -10.56 -15.04
N GLU A 5 11.62 -9.80 -15.78
CA GLU A 5 11.73 -8.34 -15.87
C GLU A 5 11.46 -7.68 -14.52
N LEU A 6 10.45 -8.15 -13.77
CA LEU A 6 10.12 -7.67 -12.43
C LEU A 6 11.28 -7.90 -11.45
N ILE A 7 11.84 -9.12 -11.42
CA ILE A 7 12.98 -9.49 -10.58
C ILE A 7 14.19 -8.61 -10.88
N SER A 8 14.51 -8.43 -12.17
CA SER A 8 15.61 -7.57 -12.61
C SER A 8 15.40 -6.11 -12.20
N ALA A 9 14.17 -5.60 -12.29
CA ALA A 9 13.83 -4.21 -11.96
C ALA A 9 13.72 -3.92 -10.44
N CYS A 10 13.44 -4.93 -9.62
CA CYS A 10 13.34 -4.79 -8.16
C CYS A 10 14.65 -5.12 -7.44
N GLY A 11 15.55 -5.89 -8.08
CA GLY A 11 16.86 -6.26 -7.51
C GLY A 11 16.77 -7.20 -6.31
N GLN A 12 15.67 -7.95 -6.18
CA GLN A 12 15.46 -8.94 -5.12
C GLN A 12 15.63 -10.36 -5.67
N GLU A 13 15.77 -11.34 -4.78
CA GLU A 13 15.88 -12.73 -5.18
C GLU A 13 14.56 -13.26 -5.74
N ARG A 14 14.64 -14.17 -6.72
CA ARG A 14 13.46 -14.80 -7.33
C ARG A 14 12.53 -15.41 -6.28
N GLN A 15 13.08 -16.15 -5.32
CA GLN A 15 12.29 -16.85 -4.31
C GLN A 15 11.45 -15.87 -3.48
N TRP A 16 12.02 -14.72 -3.11
CA TRP A 16 11.31 -13.70 -2.35
C TRP A 16 10.17 -13.08 -3.16
N VAL A 17 10.36 -12.86 -4.46
CA VAL A 17 9.28 -12.35 -5.34
C VAL A 17 8.17 -13.41 -5.53
N VAL A 18 8.52 -14.70 -5.58
CA VAL A 18 7.53 -15.78 -5.62
C VAL A 18 6.72 -15.83 -4.31
N GLU A 19 7.37 -15.70 -3.16
CA GLU A 19 6.69 -15.67 -1.86
C GLU A 19 5.70 -14.50 -1.76
N LEU A 20 6.02 -13.33 -2.34
CA LEU A 20 5.06 -12.22 -2.45
C LEU A 20 3.81 -12.58 -3.26
N ILE A 21 3.94 -13.42 -4.30
CA ILE A 21 2.80 -13.88 -5.11
C ILE A 21 1.99 -14.92 -4.34
N GLU A 22 2.66 -15.85 -3.65
CA GLU A 22 2.00 -16.89 -2.83
C GLU A 22 1.20 -16.29 -1.68
N GLU A 23 1.72 -15.23 -1.05
CA GLU A 23 1.04 -14.46 0.00
C GLU A 23 0.02 -13.45 -0.56
N ASN A 24 -0.21 -13.43 -1.89
CA ASN A 24 -1.12 -12.50 -2.59
C ASN A 24 -0.83 -11.01 -2.37
N ILE A 25 0.41 -10.67 -1.98
CA ILE A 25 0.86 -9.28 -1.81
C ILE A 25 1.01 -8.61 -3.19
N ILE A 26 1.37 -9.40 -4.20
CA ILE A 26 1.31 -9.00 -5.60
C ILE A 26 0.59 -10.07 -6.41
N GLU A 27 -0.23 -9.64 -7.35
CA GLU A 27 -0.95 -10.52 -8.28
C GLU A 27 -0.63 -10.15 -9.72
N TYR A 28 -0.77 -11.13 -10.62
CA TYR A 28 -0.75 -10.88 -12.05
C TYR A 28 -1.94 -10.00 -12.45
N ASP A 29 -1.69 -8.96 -13.25
CA ASP A 29 -2.74 -8.09 -13.77
C ASP A 29 -3.64 -8.83 -14.77
N VAL A 30 -3.01 -9.70 -15.57
CA VAL A 30 -3.71 -10.65 -16.44
C VAL A 30 -3.15 -12.05 -16.13
N PRO A 31 -3.86 -12.86 -15.33
CA PRO A 31 -3.39 -14.18 -14.91
C PRO A 31 -3.02 -15.08 -16.08
N GLU A 32 -3.77 -15.07 -17.18
CA GLU A 32 -3.48 -15.95 -18.33
C GLU A 32 -2.22 -15.55 -19.11
N ARG A 33 -1.73 -14.33 -18.91
CA ARG A 33 -0.54 -13.81 -19.60
C ARG A 33 0.69 -13.74 -18.71
N GLU A 34 0.54 -14.00 -17.41
CA GLU A 34 1.61 -13.87 -16.42
C GLU A 34 2.32 -12.51 -16.48
N GLN A 35 1.53 -11.44 -16.68
CA GLN A 35 2.05 -10.07 -16.82
C GLN A 35 1.78 -9.23 -15.57
N PHE A 36 2.80 -8.48 -15.17
CA PHE A 36 2.74 -7.45 -14.14
C PHE A 36 2.71 -6.05 -14.76
N THR A 37 2.20 -5.08 -14.00
CA THR A 37 2.23 -3.65 -14.37
C THR A 37 3.19 -2.87 -13.49
N GLY A 38 3.32 -1.56 -13.74
CA GLY A 38 4.09 -0.66 -12.88
C GLY A 38 3.55 -0.57 -11.44
N TYR A 39 2.27 -0.91 -11.24
CA TYR A 39 1.68 -0.97 -9.90
C TYR A 39 2.36 -2.05 -9.06
N GLN A 40 2.44 -3.28 -9.56
CA GLN A 40 3.11 -4.38 -8.85
C GLN A 40 4.59 -4.05 -8.58
N LEU A 41 5.32 -3.47 -9.54
CA LEU A 41 6.70 -3.03 -9.28
C LEU A 41 6.79 -2.01 -8.14
N THR A 42 5.82 -1.11 -8.01
CA THR A 42 5.76 -0.13 -6.92
C THR A 42 5.50 -0.83 -5.59
N THR A 43 4.57 -1.79 -5.55
CA THR A 43 4.28 -2.61 -4.37
C THR A 43 5.49 -3.43 -3.94
N VAL A 44 6.18 -4.12 -4.86
CA VAL A 44 7.41 -4.87 -4.59
C VAL A 44 8.48 -3.97 -3.97
N ARG A 45 8.66 -2.75 -4.49
CA ARG A 45 9.62 -1.79 -3.93
C ARG A 45 9.22 -1.30 -2.53
N ARG A 46 7.93 -1.14 -2.24
CA ARG A 46 7.45 -0.84 -0.87
C ARG A 46 7.76 -2.01 0.06
N ALA A 47 7.41 -3.23 -0.35
CA ALA A 47 7.64 -4.45 0.42
C ALA A 47 9.14 -4.66 0.73
N SER A 48 10.01 -4.46 -0.25
CA SER A 48 11.47 -4.59 -0.08
C SER A 48 12.03 -3.60 0.95
N ARG A 49 11.57 -2.34 0.93
CA ARG A 49 11.97 -1.35 1.95
C ARG A 49 11.50 -1.76 3.34
N LEU A 50 10.25 -2.20 3.48
CA LEU A 50 9.73 -2.67 4.75
C LEU A 50 10.48 -3.90 5.27
N SER A 51 10.81 -4.86 4.39
CA SER A 51 11.56 -6.06 4.78
C SER A 51 12.95 -5.70 5.30
N ARG A 52 13.62 -4.72 4.68
CA ARG A 52 14.90 -4.19 5.16
C ARG A 52 14.78 -3.42 6.47
N ASP A 53 13.78 -2.56 6.61
CA ASP A 53 13.68 -1.63 7.73
C ASP A 53 13.14 -2.32 9.00
N PHE A 54 12.36 -3.40 8.86
CA PHE A 54 11.75 -4.14 9.96
C PHE A 54 12.31 -5.55 10.16
N GLU A 55 13.22 -6.02 9.29
CA GLU A 55 13.73 -7.39 9.28
C GLU A 55 12.61 -8.44 9.33
N ALA A 56 11.48 -8.15 8.68
CA ALA A 56 10.25 -8.93 8.78
C ALA A 56 10.11 -9.94 7.63
N SER A 57 9.41 -11.05 7.92
CA SER A 57 9.04 -12.08 6.94
C SER A 57 8.03 -11.55 5.92
N VAL A 58 7.93 -12.19 4.75
CA VAL A 58 7.00 -11.78 3.69
C VAL A 58 5.55 -11.69 4.17
N PRO A 59 5.00 -12.66 4.94
CA PRO A 59 3.64 -12.54 5.47
C PRO A 59 3.47 -11.32 6.38
N ALA A 60 4.46 -11.01 7.23
CA ALA A 60 4.43 -9.84 8.09
C ALA A 60 4.48 -8.54 7.28
N ILE A 61 5.21 -8.52 6.16
CA ILE A 61 5.25 -7.40 5.22
C ILE A 61 3.88 -7.19 4.55
N GLY A 62 3.21 -8.26 4.13
CA GLY A 62 1.84 -8.19 3.61
C GLY A 62 0.90 -7.50 4.59
N LEU A 63 0.91 -7.96 5.85
CA LEU A 63 0.11 -7.36 6.92
C LEU A 63 0.46 -5.88 7.15
N ILE A 64 1.75 -5.51 7.15
CA ILE A 64 2.15 -4.11 7.33
C ILE A 64 1.64 -3.24 6.16
N LEU A 65 1.71 -3.74 4.92
CA LEU A 65 1.21 -3.03 3.75
C LEU A 65 -0.30 -2.78 3.85
N GLU A 66 -1.08 -3.81 4.20
CA GLU A 66 -2.53 -3.68 4.42
C GLU A 66 -2.86 -2.65 5.51
N LEU A 67 -2.15 -2.69 6.64
CA LEU A 67 -2.35 -1.75 7.74
C LEU A 67 -1.98 -0.31 7.35
N LEU A 68 -0.93 -0.12 6.54
CA LEU A 68 -0.56 1.20 6.04
C LEU A 68 -1.63 1.76 5.09
N ASP A 69 -2.17 0.91 4.21
CA ASP A 69 -3.24 1.29 3.28
C ASP A 69 -4.52 1.64 4.06
N GLU A 70 -4.88 0.88 5.10
CA GLU A 70 -6.00 1.19 6.00
C GLU A 70 -5.79 2.53 6.74
N ILE A 71 -4.59 2.79 7.25
CA ILE A 71 -4.25 4.07 7.90
C ILE A 71 -4.39 5.23 6.92
N GLU A 72 -4.01 5.05 5.66
CA GLU A 72 -4.16 6.08 4.62
C GLU A 72 -5.63 6.37 4.32
N GLN A 73 -6.47 5.33 4.22
CA GLN A 73 -7.92 5.47 4.04
C GLN A 73 -8.57 6.20 5.23
N LEU A 74 -8.23 5.82 6.45
CA LEU A 74 -8.73 6.48 7.66
C LEU A 74 -8.32 7.95 7.73
N ARG A 75 -7.06 8.27 7.39
CA ARG A 75 -6.58 9.66 7.31
C ARG A 75 -7.31 10.46 6.23
N GLN A 76 -7.63 9.84 5.09
CA GLN A 76 -8.39 10.47 4.04
C GLN A 76 -9.83 10.77 4.47
N LEU A 77 -10.51 9.80 5.10
CA LEU A 77 -11.85 9.99 5.65
C LEU A 77 -11.88 11.11 6.69
N LYS A 78 -10.90 11.11 7.61
CA LYS A 78 -10.77 12.18 8.60
C LYS A 78 -10.66 13.55 7.94
N ARG A 79 -9.78 13.72 6.94
CA ARG A 79 -9.65 14.98 6.20
C ARG A 79 -10.95 15.42 5.53
N GLN A 80 -11.72 14.48 4.99
CA GLN A 80 -13.02 14.77 4.38
C GLN A 80 -14.03 15.25 5.42
N LEU A 81 -14.08 14.62 6.60
CA LEU A 81 -14.96 15.04 7.70
C LEU A 81 -14.57 16.42 8.24
N ASP A 82 -13.27 16.67 8.45
CA ASP A 82 -12.76 17.97 8.90
C ASP A 82 -13.11 19.08 7.89
N MET A 83 -13.13 18.77 6.59
CA MET A 83 -13.58 19.70 5.54
C MET A 83 -15.11 19.89 5.47
N GLN A 84 -15.89 18.96 6.01
CA GLN A 84 -17.36 18.98 5.98
C GLN A 84 -17.99 19.57 7.24
N ALA A 85 -17.25 19.73 8.33
CA ALA A 85 -17.73 20.39 9.54
C ALA A 85 -17.89 21.90 9.25
N PRO A 86 -19.12 22.45 9.19
CA PRO A 86 -19.26 23.90 9.09
C PRO A 86 -18.67 24.52 10.35
N VAL A 87 -17.74 25.45 10.19
CA VAL A 87 -17.36 26.39 11.25
C VAL A 87 -18.60 27.25 11.51
N ILE A 88 -19.49 26.76 12.37
CA ILE A 88 -20.55 27.60 12.93
C ILE A 88 -19.83 28.47 13.96
N GLU A 89 -19.35 29.63 13.53
CA GLU A 89 -19.10 30.74 14.45
C GLU A 89 -20.44 31.06 15.13
N VAL A 90 -20.66 30.50 16.31
CA VAL A 90 -21.76 30.94 17.17
C VAL A 90 -21.33 32.30 17.72
N THR A 91 -21.70 33.36 17.02
CA THR A 91 -21.57 34.73 17.52
C THR A 91 -22.51 34.89 18.72
N ILE A 92 -21.95 34.79 19.93
CA ILE A 92 -22.67 35.10 21.18
C ILE A 92 -22.81 36.63 21.28
N GLU A 93 -23.63 37.25 20.42
CA GLU A 93 -23.87 38.70 20.47
C GLU A 93 -25.30 39.10 20.88
N HIS A 94 -26.20 38.16 21.17
CA HIS A 94 -27.57 38.52 21.56
C HIS A 94 -28.08 37.78 22.81
N LEU A 95 -27.26 37.77 23.88
CA LEU A 95 -27.72 37.54 25.25
C LEU A 95 -27.72 38.88 26.00
N LYS A 96 -28.73 39.70 25.72
CA LYS A 96 -29.25 40.72 26.64
C LYS A 96 -30.76 40.83 26.47
#